data_AF-A0A939NRL1-F1
#
_entry.id   AF-A0A939NRL1-F1
#
_cell.length_a   1.000
_cell.length_b   1.000
_cell.length_c   1.000
_cell.angle_alpha   90.00
_cell.angle_beta   90.00
_cell.angle_gamma   90.00
#
_symmetry.space_group_name_H-M   'P 1'
#
loop_
_entity.id
_entity.type
_entity.pdbx_description
1 polymer ?
#
loop_
_entity_poly.entity_id
_entity_poly.type
_entity_poly.pdbx_seq_one_letter_code
_entity_poly.pdbx_strand_id
1 'polypeptide(L)'
;MVDELALEPFRTGALDRSLTPRSFMTEEQAMLVDWLLEHADLIPVTARGTGKSVGYRSFVRPTTHGAVILRPDGTPDSDWKPMLECLSPTA
;
A
#
# COMPACT_ATOMS: atom_id res chain seq x y z
N MET A 1 -3.30 -2.17 18.50
CA MET A 1 -4.36 -2.65 17.60
C MET A 1 -5.03 -3.95 18.06
N VAL A 2 -4.31 -5.04 18.37
CA VAL A 2 -4.96 -6.24 18.96
C VAL A 2 -5.51 -5.95 20.36
N ASP A 3 -4.73 -5.25 21.19
CA ASP A 3 -5.16 -4.80 22.53
C ASP A 3 -6.18 -3.66 22.54
N GLU A 4 -6.31 -2.91 21.44
CA GLU A 4 -7.15 -1.69 21.42
C GLU A 4 -8.62 -1.99 21.10
N LEU A 5 -8.90 -3.11 20.42
CA LEU A 5 -10.25 -3.49 19.99
C LEU A 5 -10.70 -4.84 20.56
N ALA A 6 -9.83 -5.58 21.25
CA ALA A 6 -10.11 -6.91 21.79
C ALA A 6 -10.66 -7.90 20.74
N LEU A 7 -10.24 -7.76 19.49
CA LEU A 7 -10.62 -8.62 18.38
C LEU A 7 -9.44 -9.48 17.95
N GLU A 8 -9.70 -10.78 17.79
CA GLU A 8 -8.73 -11.72 17.23
C GLU A 8 -8.44 -11.35 15.76
N PRO A 9 -7.16 -11.22 15.37
CA PRO A 9 -6.79 -10.96 13.99
C PRO A 9 -7.27 -12.06 13.04
N PHE A 10 -8.13 -11.74 12.07
CA PHE A 10 -8.53 -12.72 11.05
C PHE A 10 -7.44 -12.92 10.00
N ARG A 11 -6.87 -11.82 9.48
CA ARG A 11 -5.81 -11.87 8.47
C ARG A 11 -4.75 -10.79 8.69
N THR A 12 -3.49 -11.10 8.39
CA THR A 12 -2.43 -10.07 8.37
C THR A 12 -2.59 -9.19 7.14
N GLY A 13 -2.69 -7.87 7.35
CA GLY A 13 -2.82 -6.90 6.27
C GLY A 13 -1.50 -6.29 5.79
N ALA A 14 -0.51 -6.12 6.68
CA ALA A 14 0.80 -5.61 6.28
C ALA A 14 1.93 -6.09 7.21
N LEU A 15 3.10 -6.27 6.61
CA LEU A 15 4.34 -6.59 7.30
C LEU A 15 5.21 -5.33 7.44
N ASP A 16 6.08 -5.32 8.45
CA ASP A 16 7.18 -4.36 8.53
C ASP A 16 8.41 -4.84 7.74
N ARG A 17 9.51 -4.09 7.83
CA ARG A 17 10.77 -4.39 7.13
C ARG A 17 11.43 -5.69 7.61
N SER A 18 11.09 -6.16 8.81
CA SER A 18 11.58 -7.41 9.39
C SER A 18 10.62 -8.56 9.13
N LEU A 19 9.68 -8.40 8.18
CA LEU A 19 8.63 -9.37 7.85
C LEU A 19 7.72 -9.71 9.03
N THR A 20 7.61 -8.82 10.03
CA THR A 20 6.74 -9.03 11.18
C THR A 20 5.36 -8.42 10.91
N PRO A 21 4.25 -9.14 11.17
CA PRO A 21 2.91 -8.58 11.11
C PRO A 21 2.76 -7.37 12.03
N ARG A 22 2.34 -6.24 11.47
CA ARG A 22 2.07 -5.01 12.23
C ARG A 22 0.66 -4.48 12.04
N SER A 23 -0.09 -5.03 11.08
CA SER A 23 -1.44 -4.60 10.74
C SER A 23 -2.25 -5.83 10.40
N PHE A 24 -3.49 -5.85 10.89
CA PHE A 24 -4.41 -6.96 10.77
C PHE A 24 -5.74 -6.46 10.23
N MET A 25 -6.53 -7.36 9.67
CA MET A 25 -7.88 -7.12 9.18
C MET A 25 -8.88 -8.00 9.92
N THR A 26 -10.09 -7.50 10.09
CA THR A 26 -11.26 -8.32 10.45
C THR A 26 -11.68 -9.18 9.26
N GLU A 27 -12.61 -10.11 9.48
CA GLU A 27 -13.15 -10.96 8.42
C GLU A 27 -13.84 -10.13 7.33
N GLU A 28 -14.67 -9.17 7.71
CA GLU A 28 -15.40 -8.32 6.76
C GLU A 28 -14.46 -7.43 5.94
N GLN A 29 -13.40 -6.91 6.58
CA GLN A 29 -12.37 -6.14 5.87
C GLN A 29 -11.63 -7.00 4.86
N ALA A 30 -11.29 -8.24 5.22
CA ALA A 30 -10.64 -9.17 4.31
C ALA A 30 -11.56 -9.54 3.14
N MET A 31 -12.84 -9.81 3.39
CA MET A 31 -13.84 -10.10 2.35
C MET A 31 -14.00 -8.94 1.36
N LEU A 32 -14.09 -7.70 1.84
CA LEU A 32 -14.18 -6.53 0.96
C LEU A 32 -12.96 -6.39 0.07
N VAL A 33 -11.76 -6.55 0.64
CA VAL A 33 -10.51 -6.46 -0.11
C VAL A 33 -10.40 -7.58 -1.14
N ASP A 34 -10.77 -8.80 -0.77
CA ASP A 34 -10.78 -9.95 -1.68
C ASP A 34 -11.75 -9.71 -2.86
N TRP A 35 -12.95 -9.20 -2.58
CA TRP A 35 -13.92 -8.83 -3.62
C TRP A 35 -13.38 -7.74 -4.55
N LEU A 36 -12.73 -6.70 -4.00
CA LEU A 36 -12.12 -5.64 -4.82
C LEU A 36 -10.99 -6.16 -5.70
N LEU A 37 -10.17 -7.08 -5.20
CA LEU A 37 -9.07 -7.69 -5.96
C LEU A 37 -9.58 -8.60 -7.08
N GLU A 38 -10.73 -9.24 -6.90
CA GLU A 38 -11.33 -10.12 -7.90
C GLU A 38 -12.08 -9.33 -8.99
N HIS A 39 -12.70 -8.21 -8.64
CA HIS A 39 -13.62 -7.49 -9.53
C HIS A 39 -13.10 -6.13 -10.04
N ALA A 40 -11.94 -5.66 -9.59
CA ALA A 40 -11.37 -4.38 -10.00
C ALA A 40 -9.85 -4.37 -10.03
N ASP A 41 -9.30 -3.43 -10.79
CA ASP A 41 -7.88 -3.09 -10.73
C ASP A 41 -7.60 -2.23 -9.48
N LEU A 42 -7.26 -2.90 -8.38
CA LEU A 42 -7.02 -2.23 -7.11
C LEU A 42 -5.62 -1.60 -7.07
N ILE A 43 -5.56 -0.27 -7.00
CA ILE A 43 -4.31 0.52 -6.87
C ILE A 43 -4.22 1.10 -5.44
N PRO A 44 -3.32 0.58 -4.59
CA PRO A 44 -3.18 1.07 -3.22
C PRO A 44 -2.41 2.39 -3.20
N VAL A 45 -3.07 3.46 -2.78
CA VAL A 45 -2.48 4.78 -2.53
C VAL A 45 -2.11 4.87 -1.05
N THR A 46 -0.83 5.03 -0.72
CA THR A 46 -0.38 5.02 0.67
C THR A 46 0.63 6.12 1.02
N ALA A 47 0.49 6.63 2.24
CA ALA A 47 1.49 7.45 2.92
C ALA A 47 2.79 6.67 3.24
N ARG A 48 2.71 5.34 3.29
CA ARG A 48 3.85 4.50 3.67
C ARG A 48 4.96 4.57 2.62
N GLY A 49 6.20 4.56 3.08
CA GLY A 49 7.37 4.50 2.20
C GLY A 49 7.50 3.14 1.49
N THR A 50 8.35 3.10 0.47
CA THR A 50 8.56 1.97 -0.45
C THR A 50 8.93 0.63 0.20
N GLY A 51 9.50 0.63 1.40
CA GLY A 51 9.93 -0.58 2.09
C GLY A 51 8.88 -1.30 2.95
N LYS A 52 7.63 -0.81 3.01
CA LYS A 52 6.54 -1.49 3.73
C LYS A 52 5.60 -2.12 2.71
N SER A 53 5.66 -3.45 2.58
CA SER A 53 4.85 -4.18 1.61
C SER A 53 3.43 -4.41 2.13
N VAL A 54 2.48 -4.22 1.24
CA VAL A 54 1.10 -4.66 1.39
C VAL A 54 0.90 -5.74 0.35
N GLY A 55 0.47 -6.93 0.76
CA GLY A 55 0.49 -8.17 -0.04
C GLY A 55 -0.46 -8.23 -1.24
N TYR A 56 -0.83 -7.10 -1.83
CA TYR A 56 -1.76 -7.02 -2.95
C TYR A 56 -1.03 -7.15 -4.29
N ARG A 57 -1.66 -7.81 -5.26
CA ARG A 57 -1.19 -7.85 -6.65
C ARG A 57 -1.75 -6.64 -7.39
N SER A 58 -1.10 -5.50 -7.21
CA SER A 58 -1.50 -4.26 -7.87
C SER A 58 -0.47 -3.88 -8.91
N PHE A 59 -0.92 -3.45 -10.10
CA PHE A 59 -0.07 -3.02 -11.20
C PHE A 59 0.75 -1.77 -10.85
N VAL A 60 0.21 -0.90 -9.99
CA VAL A 60 0.86 0.36 -9.62
C VAL A 60 0.62 0.66 -8.14
N ARG A 61 1.60 1.24 -7.44
CA ARG A 61 1.46 1.62 -6.01
C ARG A 61 2.02 3.01 -5.74
N PRO A 62 1.16 4.02 -5.55
CA PRO A 62 1.59 5.31 -5.01
C PRO A 62 2.00 5.15 -3.54
N THR A 63 3.26 5.46 -3.25
CA THR A 63 3.90 5.40 -1.92
C THR A 63 4.43 6.77 -1.55
N THR A 64 4.79 6.97 -0.27
CA THR A 64 5.29 8.26 0.24
C THR A 64 4.32 9.41 -0.08
N HIS A 65 3.04 9.21 0.24
CA HIS A 65 1.97 10.18 -0.02
C HIS A 65 1.76 10.50 -1.52
N GLY A 66 2.12 9.58 -2.41
CA GLY A 66 2.01 9.77 -3.86
C GLY A 66 3.26 10.33 -4.52
N ALA A 67 4.33 10.60 -3.76
CA ALA A 67 5.59 11.06 -4.32
C ALA A 67 6.32 10.00 -5.16
N VAL A 68 6.04 8.71 -4.92
CA VAL A 68 6.67 7.60 -5.64
C VAL A 68 5.60 6.66 -6.16
N ILE A 69 5.56 6.47 -7.47
CA ILE A 69 4.73 5.45 -8.12
C ILE A 69 5.61 4.22 -8.39
N LEU A 70 5.26 3.07 -7.83
CA LEU A 70 5.94 1.80 -8.12
C LEU A 70 5.19 1.03 -9.20
N ARG A 71 5.91 0.48 -10.17
CA ARG A 71 5.44 -0.46 -11.19
C ARG A 71 5.19 -1.85 -10.61
N PRO A 72 4.59 -2.81 -11.36
CA PRO A 72 4.25 -4.12 -10.81
C PRO A 72 5.47 -4.92 -10.35
N ASP A 73 6.63 -4.66 -10.97
CA ASP A 73 7.94 -5.23 -10.64
C ASP A 73 8.61 -4.60 -9.42
N GLY A 74 7.98 -3.57 -8.83
CA GLY A 74 8.51 -2.83 -7.69
C GLY A 74 9.52 -1.74 -8.06
N THR A 75 9.76 -1.49 -9.35
CA THR A 75 10.63 -0.38 -9.78
C THR A 75 9.88 0.96 -9.74
N PRO A 76 10.54 2.06 -9.37
CA PRO A 76 9.92 3.39 -9.46
C PRO A 76 9.63 3.79 -10.91
N ASP A 77 8.53 4.49 -11.11
CA ASP A 77 8.23 5.13 -12.39
C ASP A 77 9.21 6.28 -12.65
N SER A 78 9.89 6.21 -13.79
CA SER A 78 10.93 7.16 -14.22
C SER A 78 10.39 8.54 -14.57
N ASP A 79 9.14 8.61 -15.01
CA ASP A 79 8.55 9.80 -15.63
C ASP A 79 7.76 10.60 -14.59
N TRP A 80 7.27 9.91 -13.54
CA TRP A 80 6.52 10.52 -12.45
C TRP A 80 7.31 11.53 -11.62
N LYS A 81 8.55 11.17 -11.22
CA LYS A 81 9.35 12.04 -10.35
C LYS A 81 9.71 13.38 -11.02
N PRO A 82 10.15 13.43 -12.29
CA PRO A 82 10.35 14.69 -13.00
C PRO A 82 9.09 15.57 -13.08
N MET A 83 7.90 14.99 -13.25
CA MET A 83 6.65 15.77 -13.26
C MET A 83 6.40 16.49 -11.93
N LEU A 84 6.69 15.86 -10.80
CA LEU A 84 6.56 16.50 -9.48
C LEU A 84 7.58 17.64 -9.29
N GLU A 85 8.79 17.47 -9.80
CA GLU A 85 9.82 18.51 -9.77
C GLU A 85 9.41 19.73 -10.60
N CYS A 86 8.76 19.54 -11.76
CA CYS A 86 8.19 20.65 -12.55
C CYS A 86 7.05 21.40 -11.84
N LEU A 87 6.35 20.78 -10.90
CA LEU A 87 5.27 21.41 -10.12
C LEU A 87 5.77 22.08 -8.84
N SER A 88 7.05 21.90 -8.50
CA SER A 88 7.64 22.54 -7.34
C SER A 88 7.81 24.03 -7.64
N PRO A 89 7.25 24.94 -6.82
CA PRO A 89 7.46 26.36 -7.01
C PRO A 89 8.96 26.62 -6.92
N THR A 90 9.50 27.35 -7.90
CA THR A 90 10.88 27.84 -7.89
C THR A 90 11.13 28.50 -6.54
N ALA A 91 12.09 27.96 -5.78
CA ALA A 91 12.49 28.48 -4.48
C ALA A 91 12.96 29.93 -4.55
#